data_AF-A0A6J4J4P7-F1
#
_entry.id   AF-A0A6J4J4P7-F1
#
_cell.length_a   1.000
_cell.length_b   1.000
_cell.length_c   1.000
_cell.angle_alpha   90.00
_cell.angle_beta   90.00
_cell.angle_gamma   90.00
#
_symmetry.space_group_name_H-M   'P 1'
#
loop_
_entity.id
_entity.type
_entity.pdbx_description
1 polymer ?
#
loop_
_entity_poly.entity_id
_entity_poly.type
_entity_poly.pdbx_seq_one_letter_code
_entity_poly.pdbx_strand_id
1 'polypeptide(L)'
;TAAGTAVSTVDGQVAMLRAMKMPGGKDKAQVEGVIAAIGEVSAPTKALQDAAAKNDDAAMAKAGAEMQTKVDAAATSAQTFGLTQCGTGLKPAVANLFEGTKSVVKSSYVAKAADLCRDFDRKAGTLAKPGSSLASLGRYLDAVVPLVVKLASDLRALPVPPGDEGAVGDYLAAIDTLNAKSKEAGAAAKANNARLLGALAQELEVAGTAVNAKLDAYGLKTCGTVGS
;
A
#
# COMPACT_ATOMS: atom_id res chain seq x y z
N THR A 1 20.91 13.34 -1.60
CA THR A 1 19.60 12.97 -2.20
C THR A 1 18.59 14.04 -1.85
N ALA A 2 17.48 14.15 -2.60
CA ALA A 2 16.44 15.16 -2.35
C ALA A 2 15.92 15.18 -0.90
N ALA A 3 15.85 14.02 -0.24
CA ALA A 3 15.47 13.90 1.17
C ALA A 3 16.46 14.58 2.14
N GLY A 4 17.78 14.43 1.92
CA GLY A 4 18.79 15.09 2.75
C GLY A 4 18.75 16.61 2.65
N THR A 5 18.41 17.15 1.48
CA THR A 5 18.17 18.58 1.27
C THR A 5 16.89 19.04 1.97
N ALA A 6 15.85 18.21 2.02
CA ALA A 6 14.61 18.52 2.74
C ALA A 6 14.84 18.60 4.26
N VAL A 7 15.56 17.64 4.86
CA VAL A 7 15.89 17.65 6.31
C VAL A 7 16.66 18.92 6.68
N SER A 8 17.74 19.23 5.96
CA SER A 8 18.55 20.42 6.26
C SER A 8 17.80 21.73 6.04
N THR A 9 16.86 21.76 5.11
CA THR A 9 15.98 22.92 4.88
C THR A 9 15.00 23.09 6.05
N VAL A 10 14.37 22.02 6.52
CA VAL A 10 13.44 22.08 7.67
C VAL A 10 14.18 22.50 8.94
N ASP A 11 15.32 21.87 9.25
CA ASP A 11 16.12 22.21 10.42
C ASP A 11 16.63 23.66 10.34
N GLY A 12 17.05 24.11 9.15
CA GLY A 12 17.46 25.48 8.90
C GLY A 12 16.33 26.49 9.09
N GLN A 13 15.12 26.19 8.60
CA GLN A 13 13.94 27.04 8.79
C GLN A 13 13.53 27.12 10.26
N VAL A 14 13.55 26.00 10.99
CA VAL A 14 13.27 25.99 12.44
C VAL A 14 14.30 26.81 13.21
N ALA A 15 15.58 26.70 12.87
CA ALA A 15 16.64 27.49 13.50
C ALA A 15 16.46 29.00 13.22
N MET A 16 16.13 29.38 11.97
CA MET A 16 15.84 30.78 11.62
C MET A 16 14.63 31.32 12.38
N LEU A 17 13.53 30.55 12.46
CA LEU A 17 12.33 30.95 13.18
C LEU A 17 12.59 31.16 14.67
N ARG A 18 13.41 30.30 15.29
CA ARG A 18 13.84 30.45 16.70
C ARG A 18 14.72 31.68 16.93
N ALA A 19 15.49 32.08 15.92
CA ALA A 19 16.37 33.25 15.98
C ALA A 19 15.61 34.58 15.79
N MET A 20 14.37 34.55 15.28
CA MET A 20 13.56 35.76 15.15
C MET A 20 13.12 36.28 16.52
N LYS A 21 13.00 37.61 16.63
CA LYS A 21 12.51 38.26 17.84
C LYS A 21 11.05 37.91 18.05
N MET A 22 10.76 37.03 19.00
CA MET A 22 9.40 36.56 19.26
C MET A 22 8.53 37.64 19.91
N PRO A 23 7.23 37.69 19.59
CA PRO A 23 6.29 38.56 20.29
C PRO A 23 6.26 38.20 21.78
N GLY A 24 5.96 39.18 22.63
CA GLY A 24 5.78 38.96 24.07
C GLY A 24 4.41 38.40 24.42
N GLY A 25 4.22 37.94 25.66
CA GLY A 25 2.91 37.53 26.16
C GLY A 25 2.39 36.20 25.61
N LYS A 26 1.07 36.08 25.42
CA LYS A 26 0.40 34.84 24.98
C LYS A 26 0.80 34.40 23.58
N ASP A 27 1.16 35.36 22.72
CA ASP A 27 1.59 35.10 21.35
C ASP A 27 2.93 34.35 21.32
N LYS A 28 3.80 34.56 22.32
CA LYS A 28 5.08 33.84 22.45
C LYS A 28 4.88 32.33 22.52
N ALA A 29 4.00 31.87 23.41
CA ALA A 29 3.75 30.46 23.62
C ALA A 29 3.13 29.79 22.38
N GLN A 30 2.31 30.52 21.63
CA GLN A 30 1.70 30.03 20.39
C GLN A 30 2.73 29.93 19.26
N VAL A 31 3.60 30.93 19.09
CA VAL A 31 4.70 30.88 18.12
C VAL A 31 5.68 29.75 18.47
N GLU A 32 6.00 29.56 19.75
CA GLU A 32 6.82 28.44 20.22
C GLU A 32 6.16 27.09 19.91
N GLY A 33 4.84 26.98 20.05
CA GLY A 33 4.08 25.80 19.66
C GLY A 33 4.15 25.49 18.16
N VAL A 34 4.02 26.51 17.31
CA VAL A 34 4.17 26.34 15.85
C VAL A 34 5.58 25.90 15.47
N ILE A 35 6.60 26.54 16.05
CA ILE A 35 8.02 26.19 15.82
C ILE A 35 8.30 24.76 16.30
N ALA A 36 7.76 24.37 17.46
CA ALA A 36 7.89 23.01 17.98
C ALA A 36 7.24 22.00 17.02
N ALA A 37 6.02 22.27 16.55
CA ALA A 37 5.32 21.38 15.61
C ALA A 37 6.06 21.23 14.27
N ILE A 38 6.67 22.29 13.74
CA ILE A 38 7.53 22.20 12.54
C ILE A 38 8.79 21.39 12.86
N GLY A 39 9.39 21.60 14.03
CA GLY A 39 10.55 20.83 14.49
C GLY A 39 10.28 19.32 14.62
N GLU A 40 9.04 18.92 14.92
CA GLU A 40 8.66 17.51 14.99
C GLU A 40 8.64 16.80 13.63
N VAL A 41 8.66 17.55 12.51
CA VAL A 41 8.71 16.99 11.15
C VAL A 41 10.10 16.46 10.78
N SER A 42 11.17 16.97 11.41
CA SER A 42 12.55 16.60 11.04
C SER A 42 12.88 15.14 11.36
N ALA A 43 12.42 14.64 12.52
CA ALA A 43 12.63 13.26 12.94
C ALA A 43 12.07 12.22 11.93
N PRO A 44 10.78 12.28 11.52
CA PRO A 44 10.26 11.34 10.53
C PRO A 44 10.84 11.59 9.13
N THR A 45 11.24 12.82 8.77
CA THR A 45 11.96 13.08 7.51
C THR A 45 13.32 12.37 7.48
N LYS A 46 14.06 12.40 8.59
CA LYS A 46 15.33 11.67 8.73
C LYS A 46 15.12 10.16 8.75
N ALA A 47 14.11 9.67 9.47
CA ALA A 47 13.75 8.26 9.46
C ALA A 47 13.41 7.78 8.04
N LEU A 48 12.70 8.61 7.25
CA LEU A 48 12.38 8.34 5.86
C LEU A 48 13.65 8.27 4.99
N GLN A 49 14.59 9.20 5.18
CA GLN A 49 15.88 9.17 4.48
C GLN A 49 16.69 7.92 4.82
N ASP A 50 16.77 7.55 6.09
CA ASP A 50 17.51 6.37 6.56
C ASP A 50 16.87 5.07 6.05
N ALA A 51 15.54 5.02 6.02
CA ALA A 51 14.78 3.90 5.46
C ALA A 51 15.00 3.78 3.95
N ALA A 52 14.96 4.88 3.21
CA ALA A 52 15.23 4.91 1.78
C ALA A 52 16.66 4.45 1.46
N ALA A 53 17.65 4.87 2.25
CA ALA A 53 19.04 4.44 2.08
C ALA A 53 19.22 2.92 2.29
N LYS A 54 18.33 2.28 3.05
CA LYS A 54 18.33 0.84 3.33
C LYS A 54 17.38 0.05 2.42
N ASN A 55 16.64 0.70 1.53
CA ASN A 55 15.52 0.11 0.78
C ASN A 55 14.48 -0.57 1.70
N ASP A 56 14.27 0.02 2.89
CA ASP A 56 13.33 -0.49 3.88
C ASP A 56 11.96 0.15 3.66
N ASP A 57 11.14 -0.47 2.81
CA ASP A 57 9.81 0.03 2.46
C ASP A 57 8.88 0.16 3.68
N ALA A 58 9.00 -0.73 4.66
CA ALA A 58 8.18 -0.68 5.86
C ALA A 58 8.52 0.55 6.68
N ALA A 59 9.82 0.81 6.87
CA ALA A 59 10.28 2.01 7.55
C ALA A 59 9.98 3.29 6.75
N MET A 60 10.05 3.24 5.40
CA MET A 60 9.66 4.37 4.55
C MET A 60 8.17 4.69 4.67
N ALA A 61 7.31 3.68 4.61
CA ALA A 61 5.86 3.85 4.75
C ALA A 61 5.50 4.42 6.13
N LYS A 62 6.09 3.87 7.20
CA LYS A 62 5.89 4.35 8.57
C LYS A 62 6.35 5.80 8.73
N ALA A 63 7.57 6.12 8.29
CA ALA A 63 8.13 7.47 8.38
C ALA A 63 7.31 8.47 7.54
N GLY A 64 6.79 8.03 6.38
CA GLY A 64 5.87 8.82 5.56
C GLY A 64 4.58 9.16 6.31
N ALA A 65 3.91 8.17 6.91
CA ALA A 65 2.69 8.38 7.68
C ALA A 65 2.89 9.28 8.92
N GLU A 66 4.00 9.07 9.64
CA GLU A 66 4.37 9.92 10.78
C GLU A 66 4.63 11.36 10.35
N MET A 67 5.42 11.55 9.28
CA MET A 67 5.70 12.88 8.75
C MET A 67 4.40 13.58 8.34
N GLN A 68 3.44 12.88 7.73
CA GLN A 68 2.18 13.49 7.30
C GLN A 68 1.36 13.96 8.50
N THR A 69 1.26 13.12 9.53
CA THR A 69 0.61 13.47 10.79
C THR A 69 1.23 14.72 11.43
N LYS A 70 2.57 14.82 11.44
CA LYS A 70 3.28 15.98 12.00
C LYS A 70 3.09 17.24 11.17
N VAL A 71 3.05 17.13 9.84
CA VAL A 71 2.78 18.26 8.94
C VAL A 71 1.36 18.78 9.12
N ASP A 72 0.36 17.89 9.24
CA ASP A 72 -1.03 18.29 9.49
C ASP A 72 -1.19 18.98 10.85
N ALA A 73 -0.48 18.50 11.88
CA ALA A 73 -0.43 19.15 13.19
C ALA A 73 0.24 20.54 13.14
N ALA A 74 1.35 20.67 12.39
CA ALA A 74 2.03 21.94 12.21
C ALA A 74 1.16 22.95 11.42
N ALA A 75 0.48 22.49 10.37
CA ALA A 75 -0.45 23.32 9.59
C ALA A 75 -1.64 23.79 10.43
N THR A 76 -2.23 22.90 11.25
CA THR A 76 -3.33 23.23 12.16
C THR A 76 -2.90 24.26 13.21
N SER A 77 -1.71 24.09 13.79
CA SER A 77 -1.13 25.04 14.73
C SER A 77 -0.92 26.42 14.08
N ALA A 78 -0.37 26.45 12.86
CA ALA A 78 -0.15 27.70 12.12
C ALA A 78 -1.47 28.41 11.79
N GLN A 79 -2.51 27.67 11.38
CA GLN A 79 -3.84 28.22 11.11
C GLN A 79 -4.49 28.80 12.37
N THR A 80 -4.37 28.11 13.50
CA THR A 80 -4.91 28.57 14.80
C THR A 80 -4.27 29.89 15.25
N PHE A 81 -3.00 30.11 14.90
CA PHE A 81 -2.28 31.35 15.18
C PHE A 81 -2.56 32.49 14.17
N GLY A 82 -3.42 32.26 13.18
CA GLY A 82 -3.74 33.26 12.15
C GLY A 82 -2.72 33.33 11.00
N LEU A 83 -1.73 32.43 10.96
CA LEU A 83 -0.80 32.26 9.84
C LEU A 83 -1.42 31.36 8.77
N THR A 84 -2.64 31.68 8.34
CA THR A 84 -3.38 30.89 7.37
C THR A 84 -2.56 30.66 6.11
N GLN A 85 -1.84 31.67 5.61
CA GLN A 85 -1.00 31.53 4.43
C GLN A 85 0.22 30.63 4.62
N CYS A 86 0.85 30.58 5.80
CA CYS A 86 1.90 29.61 6.08
C CYS A 86 1.33 28.18 6.09
N GLY A 87 0.17 27.97 6.72
CA GLY A 87 -0.51 26.67 6.69
C GLY A 87 -0.88 26.23 5.27
N THR A 88 -1.38 27.16 4.45
CA THR A 88 -1.76 26.88 3.05
C THR A 88 -0.55 26.69 2.14
N GLY A 89 0.58 27.38 2.38
CA GLY A 89 1.81 27.27 1.59
C GLY A 89 2.66 26.05 1.93
N LEU A 90 2.65 25.60 3.20
CA LEU A 90 3.41 24.43 3.64
C LEU A 90 2.83 23.13 3.09
N LYS A 91 1.50 23.01 3.06
CA LYS A 91 0.79 21.79 2.62
C LYS A 91 1.21 21.34 1.22
N PRO A 92 1.21 22.17 0.15
CA PRO A 92 1.60 21.75 -1.19
C PRO A 92 3.07 21.30 -1.30
N ALA A 93 4.00 22.00 -0.64
CA ALA A 93 5.43 21.67 -0.71
C ALA A 93 5.71 20.30 -0.09
N VAL A 94 5.11 20.04 1.07
CA VAL A 94 5.23 18.75 1.75
C VAL A 94 4.43 17.67 1.03
N ALA A 95 3.25 17.99 0.51
CA ALA A 95 2.48 17.06 -0.32
C ALA A 95 3.29 16.58 -1.53
N ASN A 96 3.99 17.46 -2.24
CA ASN A 96 4.84 17.07 -3.37
C ASN A 96 5.97 16.12 -2.97
N LEU A 97 6.59 16.34 -1.80
CA LEU A 97 7.61 15.43 -1.26
C LEU A 97 7.00 14.06 -0.94
N PHE A 98 5.81 14.06 -0.32
CA PHE A 98 5.06 12.84 -0.03
C PHE A 98 4.67 12.07 -1.28
N GLU A 99 4.16 12.75 -2.30
CA GLU A 99 3.78 12.09 -3.55
C GLU A 99 4.99 11.42 -4.21
N GLY A 100 6.17 12.06 -4.16
CA GLY A 100 7.42 11.43 -4.58
C GLY A 100 7.74 10.16 -3.78
N THR A 101 7.67 10.23 -2.46
CA THR A 101 7.90 9.06 -1.58
C THR A 101 6.87 7.96 -1.78
N LYS A 102 5.58 8.29 -1.84
CA LYS A 102 4.48 7.35 -2.10
C LYS A 102 4.69 6.65 -3.43
N SER A 103 5.08 7.39 -4.48
CA SER A 103 5.38 6.80 -5.78
C SER A 103 6.51 5.78 -5.68
N VAL A 104 7.57 6.07 -4.93
CA VAL A 104 8.69 5.13 -4.72
C VAL A 104 8.22 3.89 -3.95
N VAL A 105 7.54 4.06 -2.82
CA VAL A 105 7.02 2.95 -2.01
C VAL A 105 6.04 2.10 -2.82
N LYS A 106 5.14 2.72 -3.59
CA LYS A 106 4.22 2.04 -4.50
C LYS A 106 4.96 1.26 -5.58
N SER A 107 5.97 1.85 -6.21
CA SER A 107 6.76 1.14 -7.23
C SER A 107 7.47 -0.09 -6.65
N SER A 108 8.01 0.00 -5.43
CA SER A 108 8.63 -1.13 -4.74
C SER A 108 7.60 -2.21 -4.37
N TYR A 109 6.43 -1.79 -3.86
CA TYR A 109 5.31 -2.69 -3.60
C TYR A 109 4.91 -3.46 -4.86
N VAL A 110 4.70 -2.75 -5.98
CA VAL A 110 4.31 -3.34 -7.27
C VAL A 110 5.37 -4.32 -7.77
N ALA A 111 6.65 -3.98 -7.64
CA ALA A 111 7.74 -4.88 -8.02
C ALA A 111 7.73 -6.18 -7.20
N LYS A 112 7.63 -6.07 -5.86
CA LYS A 112 7.60 -7.23 -4.95
C LYS A 112 6.35 -8.09 -5.16
N ALA A 113 5.18 -7.47 -5.32
CA ALA A 113 3.95 -8.17 -5.61
C ALA A 113 4.01 -8.88 -6.98
N ALA A 114 4.60 -8.26 -8.00
CA ALA A 114 4.82 -8.91 -9.29
C ALA A 114 5.76 -10.13 -9.17
N ASP A 115 6.78 -10.08 -8.33
CA ASP A 115 7.64 -11.24 -8.04
C ASP A 115 6.87 -12.39 -7.39
N LEU A 116 5.99 -12.08 -6.42
CA LEU A 116 5.13 -13.07 -5.79
C LEU A 116 4.18 -13.72 -6.81
N CYS A 117 3.61 -12.94 -7.72
CA CYS A 117 2.76 -13.46 -8.79
C CYS A 117 3.54 -14.35 -9.77
N ARG A 118 4.76 -13.96 -10.16
CA ARG A 118 5.64 -14.82 -10.98
C ARG A 118 5.97 -16.14 -10.30
N ASP A 119 6.22 -16.13 -8.99
CA ASP A 119 6.45 -17.35 -8.22
C ASP A 119 5.20 -18.23 -8.17
N PHE A 120 4.03 -17.62 -7.96
CA PHE A 120 2.75 -18.31 -8.05
C PHE A 120 2.56 -18.95 -9.43
N ASP A 121 2.74 -18.21 -10.53
CA ASP A 121 2.57 -18.71 -11.90
C ASP A 121 3.50 -19.87 -12.20
N ARG A 122 4.76 -19.76 -11.79
CA ARG A 122 5.73 -20.84 -11.93
C ARG A 122 5.25 -22.11 -11.21
N LYS A 123 4.77 -21.99 -9.97
CA LYS A 123 4.28 -23.13 -9.18
C LYS A 123 2.98 -23.70 -9.75
N ALA A 124 2.04 -22.84 -10.12
CA ALA A 124 0.78 -23.24 -10.75
C ALA A 124 1.03 -23.94 -12.10
N GLY A 125 2.01 -23.47 -12.87
CA GLY A 125 2.44 -24.07 -14.14
C GLY A 125 3.05 -25.47 -14.00
N THR A 126 3.53 -25.86 -12.81
CA THR A 126 3.98 -27.25 -12.55
C THR A 126 2.84 -28.20 -12.20
N LEU A 127 1.63 -27.70 -11.96
CA LEU A 127 0.48 -28.55 -11.64
C LEU A 127 0.00 -29.28 -12.89
N ALA A 128 -0.35 -30.55 -12.73
CA ALA A 128 -0.97 -31.31 -13.81
C ALA A 128 -2.32 -30.68 -14.19
N LYS A 129 -2.50 -30.37 -15.48
CA LYS A 129 -3.78 -29.86 -15.99
C LYS A 129 -4.89 -30.87 -15.73
N PRO A 130 -6.11 -30.43 -15.38
CA PRO A 130 -7.21 -31.36 -15.19
C PRO A 130 -7.58 -32.03 -16.52
N GLY A 131 -7.83 -33.34 -16.49
CA GLY A 131 -8.47 -34.06 -17.60
C GLY A 131 -9.97 -33.73 -17.69
N SER A 132 -10.70 -34.46 -18.53
CA SER A 132 -12.13 -34.22 -18.79
C SER A 132 -13.09 -34.62 -17.65
N SER A 133 -12.58 -35.15 -16.54
CA SER A 133 -13.41 -35.61 -15.42
C SER A 133 -13.55 -34.56 -14.31
N LEU A 134 -14.68 -34.57 -13.61
CA LEU A 134 -14.86 -33.72 -12.43
C LEU A 134 -13.85 -34.06 -11.32
N ALA A 135 -13.50 -35.35 -11.16
CA ALA A 135 -12.50 -35.77 -10.20
C ALA A 135 -11.11 -35.18 -10.50
N SER A 136 -10.70 -35.09 -11.77
CA SER A 136 -9.45 -34.42 -12.14
C SER A 136 -9.48 -32.92 -11.90
N LEU A 137 -10.62 -32.26 -12.13
CA LEU A 137 -10.79 -30.84 -11.79
C LEU A 137 -10.72 -30.61 -10.27
N GLY A 138 -11.39 -31.45 -9.47
CA GLY A 138 -11.33 -31.37 -8.01
C GLY A 138 -9.91 -31.48 -7.46
N ARG A 139 -9.11 -32.42 -7.98
CA ARG A 139 -7.68 -32.56 -7.63
C ARG A 139 -6.85 -31.34 -8.04
N TYR A 140 -7.12 -30.75 -9.20
CA TYR A 140 -6.44 -29.53 -9.63
C TYR A 140 -6.77 -28.35 -8.69
N LEU A 141 -8.05 -28.17 -8.34
CA LEU A 141 -8.48 -27.13 -7.41
C LEU A 141 -7.87 -27.31 -6.02
N ASP A 142 -7.77 -28.55 -5.52
CA ASP A 142 -7.08 -28.85 -4.26
C ASP A 142 -5.60 -28.48 -4.27
N ALA A 143 -4.94 -28.56 -5.42
CA ALA A 143 -3.54 -28.21 -5.56
C ALA A 143 -3.30 -26.70 -5.75
N VAL A 144 -4.17 -26.02 -6.51
CA VAL A 144 -3.98 -24.59 -6.83
C VAL A 144 -4.47 -23.66 -5.71
N VAL A 145 -5.57 -24.00 -5.02
CA VAL A 145 -6.14 -23.13 -3.97
C VAL A 145 -5.13 -22.81 -2.86
N PRO A 146 -4.34 -23.76 -2.32
CA PRO A 146 -3.29 -23.44 -1.36
C PRO A 146 -2.25 -22.45 -1.89
N LEU A 147 -1.94 -22.48 -3.19
CA LEU A 147 -1.02 -21.52 -3.81
C LEU A 147 -1.62 -20.12 -3.84
N VAL A 148 -2.92 -19.98 -4.18
CA VAL A 148 -3.61 -18.68 -4.19
C VAL A 148 -3.76 -18.12 -2.77
N VAL A 149 -4.09 -18.98 -1.78
CA VAL A 149 -4.13 -18.59 -0.36
C VAL A 149 -2.76 -18.11 0.10
N LYS A 150 -1.69 -18.80 -0.28
CA LYS A 150 -0.32 -18.37 0.02
C LYS A 150 0.00 -17.03 -0.63
N LEU A 151 -0.31 -16.84 -1.92
CA LEU A 151 -0.11 -15.56 -2.61
C LEU A 151 -0.82 -14.42 -1.88
N ALA A 152 -2.09 -14.61 -1.51
CA ALA A 152 -2.86 -13.61 -0.77
C ALA A 152 -2.25 -13.30 0.62
N SER A 153 -1.69 -14.30 1.29
CA SER A 153 -0.98 -14.12 2.57
C SER A 153 0.32 -13.34 2.37
N ASP A 154 1.11 -13.68 1.36
CA ASP A 154 2.38 -13.01 1.07
C ASP A 154 2.17 -11.55 0.65
N LEU A 155 1.12 -11.26 -0.14
CA LEU A 155 0.73 -9.90 -0.52
C LEU A 155 0.29 -9.05 0.69
N ARG A 156 -0.40 -9.65 1.67
CA ARG A 156 -0.76 -8.98 2.93
C ARG A 156 0.43 -8.67 3.82
N ALA A 157 1.51 -9.45 3.70
CA ALA A 157 2.74 -9.24 4.46
C ALA A 157 3.59 -8.11 3.87
N LEU A 158 3.31 -7.65 2.64
CA LEU A 158 3.99 -6.50 2.05
C LEU A 158 3.53 -5.19 2.73
N PRO A 159 4.46 -4.25 3.02
CA PRO A 159 4.09 -2.95 3.55
C PRO A 159 3.23 -2.17 2.55
N VAL A 160 2.00 -1.88 2.92
CA VAL A 160 1.06 -1.15 2.06
C VAL A 160 1.57 0.27 1.82
N PRO A 161 1.61 0.76 0.56
CA PRO A 161 1.98 2.15 0.28
C PRO A 161 1.00 3.11 0.99
N PRO A 162 1.49 4.16 1.67
CA PRO A 162 0.62 5.11 2.37
C PRO A 162 -0.42 5.74 1.44
N GLY A 163 -1.70 5.64 1.83
CA GLY A 163 -2.84 6.14 1.05
C GLY A 163 -3.43 5.14 0.05
N ASP A 164 -2.80 3.97 -0.14
CA ASP A 164 -3.29 2.90 -1.01
C ASP A 164 -3.99 1.77 -0.22
N GLU A 165 -4.26 1.95 1.08
CA GLU A 165 -4.84 0.92 1.95
C GLU A 165 -6.19 0.40 1.43
N GLY A 166 -7.04 1.30 0.93
CA GLY A 166 -8.32 0.92 0.33
C GLY A 166 -8.13 0.10 -0.96
N ALA A 167 -7.25 0.54 -1.86
CA ALA A 167 -7.00 -0.14 -3.13
C ALA A 167 -6.37 -1.53 -2.93
N VAL A 168 -5.44 -1.64 -1.98
CA VAL A 168 -4.82 -2.93 -1.60
C VAL A 168 -5.83 -3.86 -0.93
N GLY A 169 -6.62 -3.34 0.00
CA GLY A 169 -7.70 -4.10 0.64
C GLY A 169 -8.71 -4.64 -0.36
N ASP A 170 -9.09 -3.82 -1.35
CA ASP A 170 -10.06 -4.16 -2.40
C ASP A 170 -9.66 -5.39 -3.21
N TYR A 171 -8.43 -5.43 -3.77
CA TYR A 171 -8.03 -6.58 -4.58
C TYR A 171 -7.76 -7.82 -3.71
N LEU A 172 -7.32 -7.65 -2.46
CA LEU A 172 -7.15 -8.77 -1.53
C LEU A 172 -8.49 -9.41 -1.16
N ALA A 173 -9.53 -8.60 -0.96
CA ALA A 173 -10.89 -9.08 -0.74
C ALA A 173 -11.46 -9.81 -1.97
N ALA A 174 -11.13 -9.33 -3.19
CA ALA A 174 -11.47 -10.03 -4.42
C ALA A 174 -10.78 -11.40 -4.49
N ILE A 175 -9.50 -11.49 -4.12
CA ILE A 175 -8.76 -12.77 -4.06
C ILE A 175 -9.39 -13.71 -3.02
N ASP A 176 -9.82 -13.21 -1.86
CA ASP A 176 -10.53 -14.03 -0.86
C ASP A 176 -11.85 -14.59 -1.39
N THR A 177 -12.59 -13.79 -2.14
CA THR A 177 -13.83 -14.21 -2.80
C THR A 177 -13.56 -15.33 -3.81
N LEU A 178 -12.54 -15.16 -4.67
CA LEU A 178 -12.10 -16.19 -5.61
C LEU A 178 -11.67 -17.47 -4.89
N ASN A 179 -10.94 -17.36 -3.78
CA ASN A 179 -10.51 -18.48 -2.96
C ASN A 179 -11.71 -19.26 -2.37
N ALA A 180 -12.71 -18.56 -1.84
CA ALA A 180 -13.92 -19.18 -1.31
C ALA A 180 -14.66 -19.96 -2.41
N LYS A 181 -14.87 -19.34 -3.57
CA LYS A 181 -15.54 -19.96 -4.73
C LYS A 181 -14.77 -21.15 -5.28
N SER A 182 -13.44 -21.08 -5.29
CA SER A 182 -12.59 -22.19 -5.73
C SER A 182 -12.70 -23.41 -4.82
N LYS A 183 -12.85 -23.19 -3.51
CA LYS A 183 -13.08 -24.27 -2.53
C LYS A 183 -14.46 -24.90 -2.71
N GLU A 184 -15.51 -24.10 -2.90
CA GLU A 184 -16.87 -24.57 -3.19
C GLU A 184 -16.88 -25.43 -4.47
N ALA A 185 -16.22 -24.96 -5.54
CA ALA A 185 -16.12 -25.68 -6.80
C ALA A 185 -15.33 -26.98 -6.65
N GLY A 186 -14.22 -26.96 -5.91
CA GLY A 186 -13.42 -28.16 -5.61
C GLY A 186 -14.23 -29.21 -4.85
N ALA A 187 -15.05 -28.80 -3.88
CA ALA A 187 -15.95 -29.68 -3.15
C ALA A 187 -17.03 -30.26 -4.07
N ALA A 188 -17.68 -29.42 -4.89
CA ALA A 188 -18.70 -29.87 -5.85
C ALA A 188 -18.13 -30.88 -6.88
N ALA A 189 -16.93 -30.61 -7.39
CA ALA A 189 -16.23 -31.48 -8.34
C ALA A 189 -15.88 -32.84 -7.72
N LYS A 190 -15.40 -32.85 -6.46
CA LYS A 190 -15.13 -34.08 -5.70
C LYS A 190 -16.39 -34.89 -5.38
N ALA A 191 -17.51 -34.21 -5.15
CA ALA A 191 -18.82 -34.83 -4.96
C ALA A 191 -19.50 -35.28 -6.27
N ASN A 192 -18.82 -35.13 -7.42
CA ASN A 192 -19.38 -35.39 -8.76
C ASN A 192 -20.70 -34.64 -9.03
N ASN A 193 -20.88 -33.47 -8.43
CA ASN A 193 -22.09 -32.66 -8.54
C ASN A 193 -21.97 -31.68 -9.71
N ALA A 194 -22.19 -32.18 -10.93
CA ALA A 194 -22.05 -31.41 -12.16
C ALA A 194 -22.95 -30.17 -12.21
N ARG A 195 -24.16 -30.24 -11.65
CA ARG A 195 -25.11 -29.12 -11.64
C ARG A 195 -24.61 -27.97 -10.79
N LEU A 196 -24.17 -28.25 -9.56
CA LEU A 196 -23.63 -27.21 -8.68
C LEU A 196 -22.32 -26.65 -9.23
N LEU A 197 -21.45 -27.53 -9.75
CA LEU A 197 -20.20 -27.09 -10.37
C LEU A 197 -20.45 -26.16 -11.57
N GLY A 198 -21.46 -26.44 -12.40
CA GLY A 198 -21.81 -25.56 -13.52
C GLY A 198 -22.23 -24.15 -13.09
N ALA A 199 -22.97 -24.02 -11.98
CA ALA A 199 -23.30 -22.72 -11.41
C ALA A 199 -22.05 -22.01 -10.84
N LEU A 200 -21.23 -22.74 -10.09
CA LEU A 200 -19.99 -22.22 -9.51
C LEU A 200 -18.94 -21.82 -10.55
N ALA A 201 -18.93 -22.47 -11.72
CA ALA A 201 -18.01 -22.12 -12.80
C ALA A 201 -18.25 -20.69 -13.32
N GLN A 202 -19.50 -20.26 -13.45
CA GLN A 202 -19.83 -18.88 -13.83
C GLN A 202 -19.42 -17.89 -12.74
N GLU A 203 -19.68 -18.23 -11.47
CA GLU A 203 -19.27 -17.39 -10.34
C GLU A 203 -17.74 -17.27 -10.22
N LEU A 204 -17.01 -18.35 -10.54
CA LEU A 204 -15.55 -18.36 -10.60
C LEU A 204 -15.00 -17.47 -11.71
N GLU A 205 -15.61 -17.51 -12.90
CA GLU A 205 -15.22 -16.64 -14.02
C GLU A 205 -15.41 -15.16 -13.67
N VAL A 206 -16.55 -14.82 -13.06
CA VAL A 206 -16.83 -13.46 -12.58
C VAL A 206 -15.84 -13.04 -11.50
N ALA A 207 -15.56 -13.90 -10.51
CA ALA A 207 -14.60 -13.61 -9.45
C ALA A 207 -13.17 -13.44 -9.99
N GLY A 208 -12.74 -14.30 -10.92
CA GLY A 208 -11.43 -14.21 -11.57
C GLY A 208 -11.29 -12.92 -12.38
N THR A 209 -12.31 -12.56 -13.16
CA THR A 209 -12.36 -11.29 -13.91
C THR A 209 -12.25 -10.08 -12.98
N ALA A 210 -12.97 -10.11 -11.86
CA ALA A 210 -12.93 -9.04 -10.87
C ALA A 210 -11.54 -8.91 -10.22
N VAL A 211 -10.89 -10.02 -9.88
CA VAL A 211 -9.52 -10.04 -9.36
C VAL A 211 -8.55 -9.43 -10.38
N ASN A 212 -8.61 -9.87 -11.64
CA ASN A 212 -7.73 -9.39 -12.70
C ASN A 212 -7.89 -7.88 -12.93
N ALA A 213 -9.14 -7.40 -13.02
CA ALA A 213 -9.43 -5.98 -13.21
C ALA A 213 -8.89 -5.12 -12.05
N LYS A 214 -9.01 -5.59 -10.80
CA LYS A 214 -8.53 -4.87 -9.62
C LYS A 214 -7.00 -4.87 -9.52
N LEU A 215 -6.34 -5.98 -9.86
CA LEU A 215 -4.89 -6.07 -9.93
C LEU A 215 -4.32 -5.17 -11.04
N ASP A 216 -4.93 -5.19 -12.23
CA ASP A 216 -4.53 -4.34 -13.36
C ASP A 216 -4.68 -2.85 -13.03
N ALA A 217 -5.79 -2.46 -12.41
CA ALA A 217 -6.04 -1.09 -11.97
C ALA A 217 -4.98 -0.61 -10.96
N TYR A 218 -4.41 -1.52 -10.17
CA TYR A 218 -3.35 -1.22 -9.22
C TYR A 218 -1.93 -1.28 -9.84
N GLY A 219 -1.81 -1.73 -11.09
CA GLY A 219 -0.52 -1.86 -11.80
C GLY A 219 0.12 -3.23 -11.72
N LEU A 220 -0.57 -4.24 -11.19
CA LEU A 220 -0.11 -5.62 -11.02
C LEU A 220 -0.45 -6.50 -12.22
N LYS A 221 -0.08 -6.07 -13.43
CA LYS A 221 -0.46 -6.72 -14.69
C LYS A 221 -0.03 -8.19 -14.79
N THR A 222 1.14 -8.52 -14.24
CA THR A 222 1.62 -9.91 -14.21
C THR A 222 0.71 -10.83 -13.38
N CYS A 223 0.01 -10.28 -12.38
CA CYS A 223 -0.95 -11.01 -11.57
C CYS A 223 -2.33 -11.10 -12.23
N GLY A 224 -2.68 -10.16 -13.13
CA GLY A 224 -3.96 -10.10 -13.83
C GLY A 224 -4.09 -11.07 -15.03
N THR A 225 -3.00 -11.72 -15.44
CA THR A 225 -3.00 -12.72 -16.53
C THR A 225 -3.26 -14.15 -16.04
N VAL A 226 -3.46 -14.34 -14.74
CA VAL A 226 -3.69 -15.66 -14.15
C VAL A 226 -5.11 -16.12 -14.47
N GLY A 227 -5.28 -16.86 -15.57
CA GLY A 227 -6.55 -17.51 -15.94
C GLY A 227 -7.05 -17.26 -17.36
N SER A 228 -6.31 -16.51 -18.18
CA SER A 228 -6.54 -16.43 -19.64
C SER A 228 -5.86 -17.55 -20.41
#